data_AF-A0A7C5JR91-F1
#
_entry.id   AF-A0A7C5JR91-F1
#
_cell.length_a   1.000
_cell.length_b   1.000
_cell.length_c   1.000
_cell.angle_alpha   90.00
_cell.angle_beta   90.00
_cell.angle_gamma   90.00
#
_symmetry.space_group_name_H-M   'P 1'
#
loop_
_entity.id
_entity.type
_entity.pdbx_description
1 polymer ?
#
loop_
_entity_poly.entity_id
_entity_poly.type
_entity_poly.pdbx_seq_one_letter_code
_entity_poly.pdbx_strand_id
1 'polypeptide(L)'
;AFFVFVGSVLLLSAPKTRIEKAVKGVDMAVISRFNRWSVTLWALSENPLFGIGPGQLQARDDYILRIKRENLFIDFKAGGLKYLHNLYLTIMAEGGIIGIALVLLIFWTILSMLSKRGKIGKAFMWGFAAILIGSFFDEQLIKPPEAIDIFFVLGLLAGSNGVSPDYDESKT
;
A
#
# COMPACT_ATOMS: atom_id res chain seq x y z
N ALA A 1 -21.46 18.50 -5.54
CA ALA A 1 -20.59 18.96 -4.44
C ALA A 1 -19.17 18.38 -4.53
N PHE A 2 -18.99 17.05 -4.50
CA PHE A 2 -17.66 16.39 -4.54
C PHE A 2 -16.81 16.74 -5.77
N PHE A 3 -17.36 16.65 -6.99
CA PHE A 3 -16.63 17.00 -8.22
C PHE A 3 -16.27 18.49 -8.33
N VAL A 4 -17.10 19.37 -7.74
CA VAL A 4 -16.84 20.81 -7.69
C VAL A 4 -15.70 21.11 -6.71
N PHE A 5 -15.64 20.39 -5.59
CA PHE A 5 -14.55 20.49 -4.61
C PHE A 5 -13.22 19.94 -5.15
N VAL A 6 -13.23 18.80 -5.81
CA VAL A 6 -12.02 18.25 -6.47
C VAL A 6 -11.55 19.19 -7.59
N GLY A 7 -12.48 19.71 -8.41
CA GLY A 7 -12.19 20.67 -9.45
C GLY A 7 -11.62 21.99 -8.92
N SER A 8 -12.13 22.52 -7.80
CA SER A 8 -11.63 23.75 -7.20
C SER A 8 -10.26 23.58 -6.53
N VAL A 9 -9.98 22.41 -5.94
CA VAL A 9 -8.64 22.08 -5.42
C VAL A 9 -7.61 21.98 -6.55
N LEU A 10 -7.98 21.42 -7.70
CA LEU A 10 -7.12 21.37 -8.89
C LEU A 10 -6.88 22.76 -9.52
N LEU A 11 -7.72 23.75 -9.22
CA LEU A 11 -7.55 25.12 -9.69
C LEU A 11 -6.53 25.93 -8.87
N LEU A 12 -6.15 25.46 -7.68
CA LEU A 12 -5.13 26.09 -6.83
C LEU A 12 -3.75 26.05 -7.51
N SER A 13 -2.95 27.10 -7.33
CA SER A 13 -1.64 27.29 -7.98
C SER A 13 -0.61 26.21 -7.60
N ALA A 14 -0.66 25.72 -6.36
CA ALA A 14 0.24 24.68 -5.86
C ALA A 14 0.07 23.31 -6.55
N PRO A 15 -1.13 22.72 -6.68
CA PRO A 15 -1.31 21.47 -7.43
C PRO A 15 -1.04 21.63 -8.92
N LYS A 16 -1.41 22.76 -9.55
CA LYS A 16 -1.09 23.02 -10.97
C LYS A 16 0.42 22.99 -11.25
N THR A 17 1.20 23.72 -10.46
CA THR A 17 2.66 23.76 -10.61
C THR A 17 3.33 22.41 -10.35
N ARG A 18 2.77 21.59 -9.46
CA ARG A 18 3.25 20.20 -9.26
C ARG A 18 2.88 19.27 -10.42
N ILE A 19 1.66 19.37 -10.95
CA ILE A 19 1.23 18.60 -12.13
C ILE A 19 2.12 18.95 -13.33
N GLU A 20 2.37 20.23 -13.58
CA GLU A 20 3.27 20.66 -14.65
C GLU A 20 4.69 20.13 -14.47
N LYS A 21 5.24 20.15 -13.25
CA LYS A 21 6.56 19.57 -12.96
C LYS A 21 6.59 18.06 -13.16
N ALA A 22 5.54 17.35 -12.77
CA ALA A 22 5.41 15.90 -12.96
C ALA A 22 5.32 15.54 -14.46
N VAL A 23 4.49 16.26 -15.23
CA VAL A 23 4.33 16.05 -16.69
C VAL A 23 5.63 16.36 -17.44
N LYS A 24 6.37 17.40 -17.01
CA LYS A 24 7.68 17.74 -17.58
C LYS A 24 8.83 16.84 -17.11
N GLY A 25 8.56 15.84 -16.25
CA GLY A 25 9.58 14.91 -15.77
C GLY A 25 10.65 15.56 -14.87
N VAL A 26 10.32 16.66 -14.20
CA VAL A 26 11.22 17.38 -13.27
C VAL A 26 10.75 17.32 -11.81
N ASP A 27 9.65 16.61 -11.52
CA ASP A 27 9.26 16.30 -10.15
C ASP A 27 10.13 15.17 -9.58
N MET A 28 11.12 15.56 -8.78
CA MET A 28 12.09 14.66 -8.16
C MET A 28 11.44 13.56 -7.30
N ALA A 29 10.28 13.83 -6.68
CA ALA A 29 9.57 12.83 -5.89
C ALA A 29 8.97 11.74 -6.78
N VAL A 30 8.42 12.12 -7.94
CA VAL A 30 7.90 11.19 -8.94
C VAL A 30 9.03 10.35 -9.54
N ILE A 31 10.14 10.99 -9.91
CA ILE A 31 11.33 10.30 -10.44
C ILE A 31 11.87 9.29 -9.43
N SER A 32 11.98 9.68 -8.16
CA SER A 32 12.42 8.78 -7.06
C SER A 32 11.54 7.53 -6.96
N ARG A 33 10.21 7.65 -7.08
CA ARG A 33 9.30 6.49 -7.07
C ARG A 33 9.51 5.56 -8.25
N PHE A 34 9.57 6.10 -9.47
CA PHE A 34 9.82 5.27 -10.65
C PHE A 34 11.17 4.54 -10.56
N ASN A 35 12.21 5.21 -10.10
CA ASN A 35 13.52 4.58 -9.89
C ASN A 35 13.46 3.45 -8.84
N ARG A 36 12.67 3.64 -7.76
CA ARG A 36 12.40 2.58 -6.77
C ARG A 36 11.65 1.41 -7.38
N TRP A 37 10.67 1.65 -8.24
CA TRP A 37 9.89 0.60 -8.89
C TRP A 37 10.75 -0.25 -9.83
N SER A 38 11.76 0.34 -10.48
CA SER A 38 12.76 -0.40 -11.26
C SER A 38 13.50 -1.45 -10.41
N VAL A 39 13.69 -1.21 -9.10
CA VAL A 39 14.32 -2.18 -8.19
C VAL A 39 13.48 -3.44 -8.04
N THR A 40 12.15 -3.35 -8.10
CA THR A 40 11.27 -4.53 -8.13
C THR A 40 11.59 -5.43 -9.31
N LEU A 41 11.86 -4.85 -10.48
CA LEU A 41 12.21 -5.62 -11.68
C LEU A 41 13.54 -6.34 -11.50
N TRP A 42 14.51 -5.74 -10.82
CA TRP A 42 15.78 -6.39 -10.50
C TRP A 42 15.56 -7.58 -9.56
N ALA A 43 14.81 -7.38 -8.47
CA ALA A 43 14.48 -8.44 -7.53
C ALA A 43 13.74 -9.62 -8.19
N LEU A 44 12.77 -9.32 -9.07
CA LEU A 44 12.05 -10.35 -9.82
C LEU A 44 12.92 -11.05 -10.86
N SER A 45 13.91 -10.37 -11.44
CA SER A 45 14.85 -10.99 -12.38
C SER A 45 15.78 -11.99 -11.69
N GLU A 46 16.04 -11.81 -10.41
CA GLU A 46 16.85 -12.74 -9.61
C GLU A 46 16.05 -13.94 -9.12
N ASN A 47 14.87 -13.69 -8.53
CA ASN A 47 14.00 -14.74 -8.03
C ASN A 47 12.53 -14.34 -8.21
N PRO A 48 11.90 -14.74 -9.33
CA PRO A 48 10.54 -14.31 -9.63
C PRO A 48 9.49 -14.91 -8.69
N LEU A 49 9.75 -16.11 -8.14
CA LEU A 49 8.77 -16.83 -7.33
C LEU A 49 8.75 -16.34 -5.88
N PHE A 50 9.93 -16.22 -5.27
CA PHE A 50 10.08 -15.92 -3.84
C PHE A 50 10.66 -14.54 -3.55
N GLY A 51 11.11 -13.82 -4.57
CA GLY A 51 11.76 -12.53 -4.39
C GLY A 51 13.10 -12.65 -3.66
N ILE A 52 13.60 -11.53 -3.16
CA ILE A 52 14.92 -11.45 -2.52
C ILE A 52 14.90 -11.72 -1.02
N GLY A 53 13.72 -11.95 -0.42
CA GLY A 53 13.52 -12.18 1.00
C GLY A 53 12.98 -10.96 1.75
N PRO A 54 12.20 -11.17 2.83
CA PRO A 54 11.62 -10.09 3.64
C PRO A 54 12.67 -9.16 4.25
N GLY A 55 12.46 -7.85 4.13
CA GLY A 55 13.34 -6.80 4.66
C GLY A 55 14.71 -6.71 3.98
N GLN A 56 14.95 -7.44 2.88
CA GLN A 56 16.26 -7.46 2.23
C GLN A 56 16.52 -6.23 1.36
N LEU A 57 15.49 -5.50 0.91
CA LEU A 57 15.67 -4.35 0.01
C LEU A 57 16.66 -3.29 0.54
N GLN A 58 16.66 -3.03 1.85
CA GLN A 58 17.58 -2.10 2.50
C GLN A 58 18.98 -2.66 2.72
N ALA A 59 19.16 -3.99 2.70
CA ALA A 59 20.42 -4.68 2.95
C ALA A 59 21.20 -5.03 1.67
N ARG A 60 20.61 -4.78 0.49
CA ARG A 60 21.22 -5.06 -0.83
C ARG A 60 22.18 -3.95 -1.26
N ASP A 61 23.42 -4.04 -0.80
CA ASP A 61 24.51 -3.13 -1.19
C ASP A 61 24.72 -3.08 -2.70
N ASP A 62 24.55 -4.21 -3.39
CA ASP A 62 24.66 -4.31 -4.84
C ASP A 62 23.62 -3.43 -5.56
N TYR A 63 22.38 -3.35 -5.06
CA TYR A 63 21.36 -2.45 -5.60
C TYR A 63 21.70 -0.99 -5.33
N ILE A 64 22.17 -0.67 -4.13
CA ILE A 64 22.58 0.69 -3.77
C ILE A 64 23.74 1.16 -4.66
N LEU A 65 24.72 0.28 -4.90
CA LEU A 65 25.84 0.56 -5.80
C LEU A 65 25.38 0.72 -7.25
N ARG A 66 24.42 -0.10 -7.71
CA ARG A 66 23.83 0.02 -9.04
C ARG A 66 23.10 1.35 -9.23
N ILE A 67 22.28 1.77 -8.27
CA ILE A 67 21.59 3.07 -8.27
C ILE A 67 22.58 4.22 -8.41
N LYS A 68 23.69 4.18 -7.65
CA LYS A 68 24.76 5.19 -7.72
C LYS A 68 25.45 5.17 -9.09
N ARG A 69 25.76 3.99 -9.62
CA ARG A 69 26.44 3.80 -10.91
C ARG A 69 25.59 4.28 -12.09
N GLU A 70 24.29 4.01 -12.05
CA GLU A 70 23.33 4.41 -13.07
C GLU A 70 22.79 5.84 -12.84
N ASN A 71 23.30 6.56 -11.83
CA ASN A 71 22.89 7.91 -11.45
C ASN A 71 21.37 8.06 -11.25
N LEU A 72 20.73 7.03 -10.70
CA LEU A 72 19.30 7.04 -10.40
C LEU A 72 19.04 7.88 -9.16
N PHE A 73 18.20 8.92 -9.30
CA PHE A 73 17.80 9.73 -8.17
C PHE A 73 16.87 8.95 -7.25
N ILE A 74 17.31 8.69 -6.01
CA ILE A 74 16.51 8.13 -4.93
C ILE A 74 16.80 8.91 -3.66
N ASP A 75 15.75 9.34 -2.98
CA ASP A 75 15.90 10.05 -1.70
C ASP A 75 16.27 9.06 -0.57
N PHE A 76 17.55 9.00 -0.22
CA PHE A 76 18.04 8.18 0.88
C PHE A 76 17.72 8.76 2.27
N LYS A 77 17.47 10.07 2.39
CA LYS A 77 17.09 10.70 3.66
C LYS A 77 15.65 10.37 4.04
N ALA A 78 14.79 10.14 3.04
CA ALA A 78 13.39 9.72 3.23
C ALA A 78 13.22 8.19 3.41
N GLY A 79 14.26 7.47 3.83
CA GLY A 79 14.17 6.03 4.13
C GLY A 79 14.86 5.08 3.13
N GLY A 80 15.65 5.60 2.18
CA GLY A 80 16.49 4.76 1.31
C GLY A 80 15.70 3.69 0.57
N LEU A 81 16.27 2.51 0.33
CA LEU A 81 15.56 1.38 -0.29
C LEU A 81 14.68 0.58 0.67
N LYS A 82 14.42 1.07 1.88
CA LYS A 82 13.59 0.32 2.84
C LYS A 82 12.18 0.04 2.32
N TYR A 83 11.63 0.96 1.54
CA TYR A 83 10.29 0.88 0.96
C TYR A 83 10.29 1.43 -0.47
N LEU A 84 9.44 0.90 -1.36
CA LEU A 84 9.39 1.31 -2.77
C LEU A 84 8.32 2.38 -3.07
N HIS A 85 7.69 2.95 -2.03
CA HIS A 85 6.50 3.80 -2.12
C HIS A 85 5.36 3.18 -2.92
N ASN A 86 5.24 1.86 -2.82
CA ASN A 86 4.17 1.04 -3.36
C ASN A 86 4.21 -0.31 -2.63
N LEU A 87 3.19 -0.58 -1.83
CA LEU A 87 3.09 -1.80 -1.02
C LEU A 87 3.20 -3.06 -1.87
N TYR A 88 2.50 -3.10 -3.00
CA TYR A 88 2.44 -4.26 -3.88
C TYR A 88 3.80 -4.55 -4.50
N LEU A 89 4.53 -3.51 -4.92
CA LEU A 89 5.86 -3.65 -5.49
C LEU A 89 6.90 -4.03 -4.44
N THR A 90 6.78 -3.53 -3.21
CA THR A 90 7.62 -3.92 -2.09
C THR A 90 7.43 -5.42 -1.78
N ILE A 91 6.17 -5.87 -1.63
CA ILE A 91 5.85 -7.28 -1.38
C ILE A 91 6.31 -8.16 -2.55
N MET A 92 6.13 -7.71 -3.79
CA MET A 92 6.55 -8.43 -4.97
C MET A 92 8.08 -8.52 -5.08
N ALA A 93 8.82 -7.48 -4.69
CA ALA A 93 10.28 -7.52 -4.69
C ALA A 93 10.81 -8.49 -3.62
N GLU A 94 10.24 -8.44 -2.41
CA GLU A 94 10.73 -9.24 -1.28
C GLU A 94 10.20 -10.67 -1.25
N GLY A 95 8.96 -10.88 -1.69
CA GLY A 95 8.25 -12.17 -1.63
C GLY A 95 7.91 -12.78 -2.99
N GLY A 96 8.25 -12.11 -4.10
CA GLY A 96 7.98 -12.58 -5.45
C GLY A 96 6.49 -12.70 -5.78
N ILE A 97 6.20 -13.47 -6.82
CA ILE A 97 4.83 -13.77 -7.28
C ILE A 97 4.02 -14.50 -6.18
N ILE A 98 4.67 -15.36 -5.39
CA ILE A 98 3.98 -16.10 -4.32
C ILE A 98 3.57 -15.14 -3.20
N GLY A 99 4.48 -14.27 -2.76
CA GLY A 99 4.21 -13.28 -1.71
C GLY A 99 3.04 -12.36 -2.07
N ILE A 100 3.03 -11.82 -3.29
CA ILE A 100 1.93 -10.96 -3.72
C ILE A 100 0.61 -11.72 -3.84
N ALA A 101 0.62 -12.97 -4.32
CA ALA A 101 -0.60 -13.79 -4.42
C ALA A 101 -1.21 -14.05 -3.04
N LEU A 102 -0.38 -14.37 -2.04
CA LEU A 102 -0.83 -14.58 -0.66
C LEU A 102 -1.43 -13.31 -0.05
N VAL A 103 -0.80 -12.15 -0.27
CA VAL A 103 -1.33 -10.88 0.25
C VAL A 103 -2.64 -10.49 -0.43
N LEU A 104 -2.76 -10.66 -1.75
CA LEU A 104 -4.01 -10.41 -2.45
C LEU A 104 -5.13 -11.35 -1.98
N LEU A 105 -4.80 -12.62 -1.67
CA LEU A 105 -5.74 -13.56 -1.08
C LEU A 105 -6.23 -13.10 0.31
N ILE A 106 -5.34 -12.57 1.14
CA ILE A 106 -5.70 -11.98 2.44
C ILE A 106 -6.64 -10.79 2.25
N PHE A 107 -6.32 -9.87 1.34
CA PHE A 107 -7.17 -8.71 1.04
C PHE A 107 -8.54 -9.13 0.52
N TRP A 108 -8.59 -10.11 -0.36
CA TRP A 108 -9.83 -10.70 -0.86
C TRP A 108 -10.67 -11.29 0.28
N THR A 109 -10.04 -12.04 1.19
CA THR A 109 -10.71 -12.65 2.35
C THR A 109 -11.33 -11.60 3.26
N ILE A 110 -10.58 -10.52 3.55
CA ILE A 110 -11.06 -9.41 4.36
C ILE A 110 -12.25 -8.72 3.69
N LEU A 111 -12.14 -8.37 2.40
CA LEU A 111 -13.23 -7.74 1.66
C LEU A 111 -14.48 -8.64 1.59
N SER A 112 -14.29 -9.94 1.36
CA SER A 112 -15.39 -10.91 1.34
C SER A 112 -16.04 -11.11 2.72
N MET A 113 -15.28 -10.99 3.81
CA MET A 113 -15.83 -11.03 5.16
C MET A 113 -16.66 -9.77 5.44
N LEU A 114 -16.12 -8.59 5.11
CA LEU A 114 -16.77 -7.31 5.35
C LEU A 114 -18.07 -7.15 4.55
N SER A 115 -18.10 -7.62 3.30
CA SER A 115 -19.29 -7.54 2.44
C SER A 115 -20.50 -8.30 3.00
N LYS A 116 -20.27 -9.32 3.82
CA LYS A 116 -21.31 -10.14 4.47
C LYS A 116 -21.86 -9.52 5.76
N ARG A 117 -21.27 -8.46 6.30
CA ARG A 117 -21.60 -7.85 7.62
C ARG A 117 -22.60 -6.68 7.55
N GLY A 118 -23.56 -6.73 6.62
CA GLY A 118 -24.62 -5.72 6.52
C GLY A 118 -24.10 -4.30 6.22
N LYS A 119 -24.80 -3.26 6.72
CA LYS A 119 -24.47 -1.85 6.43
C LYS A 119 -23.11 -1.42 7.00
N ILE A 120 -22.83 -1.80 8.24
CA ILE A 120 -21.56 -1.47 8.92
C ILE A 120 -20.39 -2.15 8.22
N GLY A 121 -20.53 -3.44 7.88
CA GLY A 121 -19.54 -4.16 7.09
C GLY A 121 -19.20 -3.50 5.76
N LYS A 122 -20.22 -3.04 5.03
CA LYS A 122 -20.03 -2.30 3.77
C LYS A 122 -19.30 -0.97 3.97
N ALA A 123 -19.55 -0.24 5.05
CA ALA A 123 -18.83 0.99 5.35
C ALA A 123 -17.33 0.71 5.58
N PHE A 124 -17.01 -0.29 6.39
CA PHE A 124 -15.61 -0.72 6.60
C PHE A 124 -14.96 -1.27 5.34
N MET A 125 -15.72 -1.98 4.49
CA MET A 125 -15.24 -2.47 3.20
C MET A 125 -14.76 -1.33 2.31
N TRP A 126 -15.52 -0.22 2.23
CA TRP A 126 -15.10 0.95 1.46
C TRP A 126 -13.89 1.66 2.05
N GLY A 127 -13.81 1.76 3.39
CA GLY A 127 -12.62 2.27 4.07
C GLY A 127 -11.38 1.44 3.78
N PHE A 128 -11.50 0.11 3.86
CA PHE A 128 -10.42 -0.81 3.52
C PHE A 128 -10.02 -0.71 2.05
N ALA A 129 -10.99 -0.65 1.12
CA ALA A 129 -10.72 -0.43 -0.30
C ALA A 129 -9.97 0.89 -0.56
N ALA A 130 -10.30 1.96 0.15
CA ALA A 130 -9.57 3.23 0.04
C ALA A 130 -8.11 3.10 0.48
N ILE A 131 -7.83 2.34 1.55
CA ILE A 131 -6.46 2.05 2.01
C ILE A 131 -5.71 1.21 0.97
N LEU A 132 -6.36 0.20 0.38
CA LEU A 132 -5.74 -0.60 -0.69
C LEU A 132 -5.37 0.26 -1.91
N ILE A 133 -6.22 1.22 -2.29
CA ILE A 133 -5.91 2.18 -3.36
C ILE A 133 -4.75 3.09 -2.93
N GLY A 134 -4.78 3.61 -1.70
CA GLY A 134 -3.69 4.42 -1.15
C GLY A 134 -2.35 3.67 -1.12
N SER A 135 -2.40 2.35 -0.96
CA SER A 135 -1.23 1.48 -0.89
C SER A 135 -0.44 1.37 -2.22
N PHE A 136 -0.98 1.87 -3.34
CA PHE A 136 -0.23 2.04 -4.59
C PHE A 136 0.81 3.17 -4.52
N PHE A 137 0.64 4.11 -3.58
CA PHE A 137 1.44 5.33 -3.49
C PHE A 137 2.29 5.40 -2.21
N ASP A 138 2.04 4.53 -1.24
CA ASP A 138 2.78 4.44 0.03
C ASP A 138 2.57 3.08 0.70
N GLU A 139 3.46 2.67 1.60
CA GLU A 139 3.39 1.40 2.35
C GLU A 139 2.58 1.53 3.64
N GLN A 140 1.31 1.95 3.54
CA GLN A 140 0.45 2.24 4.70
C GLN A 140 0.27 1.02 5.63
N LEU A 141 0.25 -0.19 5.08
CA LEU A 141 0.01 -1.42 5.85
C LEU A 141 1.27 -2.07 6.43
N ILE A 142 2.47 -1.58 6.09
CA ILE A 142 3.74 -2.08 6.66
C ILE A 142 4.16 -1.23 7.87
N LYS A 143 3.75 0.03 7.93
CA LYS A 143 4.08 0.92 9.05
C LYS A 143 3.25 0.49 10.28
N PRO A 144 3.90 0.16 11.42
CA PRO A 144 3.21 -0.46 12.56
C PRO A 144 2.03 0.33 13.13
N PRO A 145 2.09 1.67 13.30
CA PRO A 145 0.97 2.43 13.86
C PRO A 145 -0.31 2.32 13.02
N GLU A 146 -0.21 2.46 11.71
CA GLU A 146 -1.33 2.49 10.78
C GLU A 146 -1.95 1.11 10.61
N ALA A 147 -1.13 0.05 10.65
CA ALA A 147 -1.60 -1.32 10.58
C ALA A 147 -2.37 -1.75 11.83
N ILE A 148 -1.93 -1.34 13.02
CA ILE A 148 -2.53 -1.73 14.31
C ILE A 148 -3.98 -1.27 14.40
N ASP A 149 -4.28 -0.02 14.04
CA ASP A 149 -5.64 0.52 14.13
C ASP A 149 -6.61 -0.25 13.23
N ILE A 150 -6.17 -0.62 12.02
CA ILE A 150 -6.97 -1.39 11.07
C ILE A 150 -7.21 -2.80 11.59
N PHE A 151 -6.17 -3.48 12.06
CA PHE A 151 -6.30 -4.85 12.57
C PHE A 151 -7.10 -4.91 13.87
N PHE A 152 -7.02 -3.89 14.72
CA PHE A 152 -7.82 -3.77 15.92
C PHE A 152 -9.32 -3.66 15.59
N VAL A 153 -9.69 -2.78 14.65
CA VAL A 153 -11.06 -2.63 14.19
C VAL A 153 -11.58 -3.90 13.52
N LEU A 154 -10.78 -4.55 12.67
CA LEU A 154 -11.13 -5.84 12.08
C LEU A 154 -11.32 -6.93 13.14
N GLY A 155 -10.51 -6.92 14.20
CA GLY A 155 -10.63 -7.81 15.36
C GLY A 155 -11.95 -7.61 16.11
N LEU A 156 -12.35 -6.36 16.36
CA LEU A 156 -13.64 -6.04 16.99
C LEU A 156 -14.82 -6.50 16.13
N LEU A 157 -14.74 -6.28 14.81
CA LEU A 157 -15.76 -6.75 13.87
C LEU A 157 -15.79 -8.28 13.79
N ALA A 158 -14.65 -8.96 13.89
CA ALA A 158 -14.59 -10.41 13.94
C ALA A 158 -15.19 -10.96 15.24
N GLY A 159 -14.85 -10.35 16.38
CA GLY A 159 -15.29 -10.73 17.72
C GLY A 159 -16.76 -10.43 18.03
N SER A 160 -17.38 -9.45 17.36
CA SER A 160 -18.81 -9.19 17.50
C SER A 160 -19.71 -10.33 17.01
N ASN A 161 -19.14 -11.35 16.34
CA ASN A 161 -19.80 -12.63 16.07
C ASN A 161 -20.10 -13.46 17.33
N GLY A 162 -19.62 -13.07 18.51
CA GLY A 162 -19.98 -13.70 19.78
C GLY A 162 -21.43 -13.44 20.23
N VAL A 163 -22.14 -12.51 19.59
CA VAL A 163 -23.58 -12.29 19.82
C VAL A 163 -24.30 -12.85 18.61
N SER A 164 -24.80 -14.08 18.74
CA SER A 164 -25.60 -14.70 17.69
C SER A 164 -26.81 -13.82 17.36
N PRO A 165 -27.29 -13.79 16.10
CA PRO A 165 -28.54 -13.12 15.74
C PRO A 165 -29.78 -13.64 16.48
N ASP A 166 -29.66 -14.74 17.22
CA ASP A 166 -30.70 -15.44 17.98
C ASP A 166 -30.65 -15.15 19.49
N TYR A 167 -29.83 -14.19 19.94
CA TYR A 167 -29.84 -13.77 21.35
C TYR A 167 -31.08 -12.92 21.65
N ASP A 168 -32.12 -13.61 22.14
CA ASP A 168 -33.38 -13.04 22.61
C ASP A 168 -33.29 -12.78 24.13
N GLU A 169 -33.15 -11.51 24.51
CA GLU A 169 -33.16 -11.07 25.92
C GLU A 169 -34.46 -11.40 26.67
N SER A 170 -35.54 -11.79 25.97
CA SER A 170 -36.82 -12.14 26.60
C SER A 170 -36.90 -13.58 27.15
N LYS A 171 -35.82 -14.37 27.04
CA LYS A 171 -35.77 -15.78 27.48
C LYS A 171 -34.94 -16.05 28.75
N THR A 172 -34.59 -15.01 29.50
CA THR A 172 -33.98 -15.09 30.84
C THR A 172 -34.82 -14.32 31.84
#